data_AF-A0A1B1UC53-F1
#
_entry.id   AF-A0A1B1UC53-F1
#
_cell.length_a   1.000
_cell.length_b   1.000
_cell.length_c   1.000
_cell.angle_alpha   90.00
_cell.angle_beta   90.00
_cell.angle_gamma   90.00
#
_symmetry.space_group_name_H-M   'P 1'
#
loop_
_entity.id
_entity.type
_entity.pdbx_description
1 polymer ?
#
loop_
_entity_poly.entity_id
_entity_poly.type
_entity_poly.pdbx_seq_one_letter_code
_entity_poly.pdbx_strand_id
1 'polypeptide(L)' 'MQGAIERVMQAYTMIANLTPDQAQATRERLAAHLAGMNADEKALAVEGLRYLRGPDRVTKRRIARKA' A
#
# COMPACT_ATOMS: atom_id res chain seq x y z
N MET A 1 13.66 -7.52 -0.25
CA MET A 1 12.26 -7.69 -0.72
C MET A 1 11.29 -7.90 0.44
N GLN A 2 11.51 -8.90 1.32
CA GLN A 2 10.69 -9.06 2.54
C GLN A 2 10.72 -7.83 3.46
N GLY A 3 11.90 -7.23 3.67
CA GLY A 3 12.04 -5.99 4.45
C GLY A 3 11.27 -4.78 3.88
N ALA A 4 11.11 -4.70 2.55
CA ALA A 4 10.27 -3.68 1.93
C ALA A 4 8.79 -3.89 2.28
N ILE A 5 8.30 -5.12 2.21
CA ILE A 5 6.90 -5.48 2.50
C ILE A 5 6.57 -5.18 3.96
N GLU A 6 7.45 -5.56 4.88
CA GLU A 6 7.26 -5.31 6.32
C GLU A 6 7.20 -3.80 6.61
N ARG A 7 8.09 -3.02 6.00
CA ARG A 7 8.13 -1.57 6.17
C ARG A 7 6.88 -0.89 5.62
N VAL A 8 6.39 -1.35 4.47
CA VAL A 8 5.12 -0.89 3.89
C VAL A 8 3.95 -1.24 4.80
N MET A 9 3.89 -2.47 5.30
CA MET A 9 2.82 -2.92 6.19
C MET A 9 2.79 -2.19 7.52
N GLN A 10 3.94 -1.97 8.14
CA GLN A 10 4.04 -1.22 9.38
C GLN A 10 3.47 0.19 9.20
N ALA A 11 3.90 0.91 8.15
CA ALA A 11 3.39 2.23 7.84
C ALA A 11 1.91 2.21 7.47
N TYR A 12 1.48 1.25 6.66
CA TYR A 12 0.12 1.20 6.14
C TYR A 12 -0.92 0.82 7.20
N THR A 13 -0.58 -0.10 8.11
CA THR A 13 -1.45 -0.47 9.25
C THR A 13 -1.71 0.74 10.14
N MET A 14 -0.69 1.56 10.38
CA MET A 14 -0.82 2.82 11.14
C MET A 14 -1.67 3.87 10.41
N ILE A 15 -1.64 3.91 9.07
CA ILE A 15 -2.33 4.93 8.26
C ILE A 15 -3.78 4.54 7.92
N ALA A 16 -4.09 3.24 7.87
CA ALA A 16 -5.35 2.73 7.37
C ALA A 16 -6.22 2.02 8.41
N ASN A 17 -5.73 1.82 9.65
CA ASN A 17 -6.46 1.13 10.72
C ASN A 17 -7.02 -0.22 10.25
N LEU A 18 -6.17 -1.00 9.56
CA LEU A 18 -6.57 -2.27 8.96
C LEU A 18 -6.83 -3.33 10.03
N THR A 19 -7.86 -4.14 9.79
CA THR A 19 -8.04 -5.39 10.52
C THR A 19 -6.95 -6.40 10.10
N PRO A 20 -6.60 -7.37 10.96
CA PRO A 20 -5.55 -8.35 10.67
C PRO A 20 -5.82 -9.15 9.38
N ASP A 21 -7.08 -9.44 9.09
CA ASP A 21 -7.52 -10.09 7.85
C ASP A 21 -7.21 -9.24 6.60
N GLN A 22 -7.54 -7.95 6.65
CA GLN A 22 -7.24 -7.02 5.56
C GLN A 22 -5.74 -6.79 5.40
N ALA A 23 -4.97 -6.79 6.49
CA ALA A 23 -3.51 -6.70 6.43
C ALA A 23 -2.90 -7.90 5.70
N GLN A 24 -3.41 -9.11 5.95
CA GLN A 24 -2.94 -10.32 5.28
C GLN A 24 -3.26 -10.32 3.78
N ALA A 25 -4.51 -10.03 3.41
CA ALA A 25 -4.91 -9.91 2.00
C ALA A 25 -4.11 -8.81 1.27
N THR A 26 -3.83 -7.70 1.96
CA THR A 26 -3.00 -6.62 1.43
C THR A 26 -1.55 -7.08 1.23
N ARG A 27 -1.03 -7.97 2.08
CA ARG A 27 0.36 -8.48 2.01
C ARG A 27 0.54 -9.34 0.78
N GLU A 28 -0.42 -10.22 0.52
CA GLU A 28 -0.40 -11.10 -0.64
C GLU A 28 -0.46 -10.30 -1.94
N ARG A 29 -1.34 -9.28 -2.01
CA ARG A 29 -1.39 -8.35 -3.14
C ARG A 29 -0.08 -7.58 -3.34
N LEU A 30 0.53 -7.11 -2.26
CA LEU A 30 1.80 -6.38 -2.34
C LEU A 30 2.94 -7.28 -2.79
N ALA A 31 3.00 -8.50 -2.26
CA ALA A 31 4.01 -9.48 -2.64
C ALA A 31 3.90 -9.83 -4.13
N ALA A 32 2.69 -10.08 -4.63
CA ALA A 32 2.45 -10.34 -6.05
C ALA A 32 2.83 -9.14 -6.93
N HIS A 33 2.53 -7.91 -6.50
CA HIS A 33 2.88 -6.70 -7.24
C HIS A 33 4.40 -6.48 -7.31
N LEU A 34 5.11 -6.69 -6.20
CA LEU A 34 6.55 -6.49 -6.13
C LEU A 34 7.34 -7.63 -6.76
N ALA A 35 6.80 -8.86 -6.85
CA ALA A 35 7.49 -10.03 -7.38
C ALA A 35 8.04 -9.84 -8.81
N GLY A 36 7.45 -8.96 -9.62
CA GLY A 36 7.93 -8.62 -10.97
C GLY A 36 8.91 -7.45 -11.03
N MET A 37 9.25 -6.83 -9.90
CA MET A 37 10.09 -5.62 -9.85
C MET A 37 11.50 -5.94 -9.35
N ASN A 38 12.49 -5.55 -10.14
CA ASN A 38 13.90 -5.64 -9.78
C ASN A 38 14.39 -4.25 -9.37
N ALA A 39 14.13 -3.87 -8.12
CA ALA A 39 14.48 -2.56 -7.57
C ALA A 39 14.99 -2.68 -6.13
N ASP A 40 15.69 -1.64 -5.67
CA ASP A 40 16.17 -1.56 -4.29
C ASP A 40 15.04 -1.66 -3.26
N GLU A 41 15.35 -2.15 -2.07
CA GLU A 41 14.37 -2.31 -0.99
C GLU A 41 13.62 -1.01 -0.68
N LYS A 42 14.31 0.14 -0.69
CA LYS A 42 13.69 1.45 -0.51
C LYS A 42 12.73 1.79 -1.65
N ALA A 43 13.10 1.50 -2.89
CA ALA A 43 12.26 1.76 -4.05
C ALA A 43 11.01 0.87 -4.04
N LEU A 44 11.17 -0.42 -3.73
CA LEU A 44 10.05 -1.36 -3.56
C LEU A 44 9.11 -0.93 -2.43
N ALA A 45 9.62 -0.38 -1.33
CA ALA A 45 8.79 0.12 -0.24
C ALA A 45 7.99 1.38 -0.64
N VAL A 46 8.61 2.30 -1.36
CA VAL A 46 7.92 3.50 -1.87
C VAL A 46 6.85 3.13 -2.89
N GLU A 47 7.16 2.23 -3.82
CA GLU A 47 6.22 1.75 -4.83
C GLU A 47 5.07 0.97 -4.19
N GLY A 48 5.36 0.10 -3.22
CA GLY A 48 4.35 -0.62 -2.45
C GLY A 48 3.38 0.34 -1.73
N LEU A 49 3.88 1.38 -1.06
CA LEU A 49 3.03 2.40 -0.44
C LEU A 49 2.20 3.18 -1.48
N ARG A 50 2.77 3.45 -2.66
CA ARG A 50 2.06 4.13 -3.75
C ARG A 50 0.93 3.28 -4.30
N TYR A 51 1.19 2.01 -4.56
CA TYR A 51 0.21 1.01 -4.99
C TYR A 51 -0.95 0.91 -3.99
N LEU A 52 -0.65 0.82 -2.69
CA LEU A 52 -1.68 0.72 -1.65
C LEU A 52 -2.48 2.00 -1.43
N ARG A 53 -1.84 3.18 -1.48
CA ARG A 53 -2.57 4.44 -1.30
C ARG A 53 -3.53 4.73 -2.47
N GLY A 54 -3.22 4.20 -3.65
CA GLY A 54 -3.99 4.40 -4.88
C GLY A 54 -4.14 5.88 -5.27
N PRO A 55 -4.67 6.18 -6.46
CA PRO A 55 -5.13 7.52 -6.81
C PRO A 55 -6.39 7.96 -6.03
N ASP A 56 -7.01 7.03 -5.29
CA ASP A 56 -8.35 7.19 -4.73
C ASP A 56 -8.42 8.12 -3.51
N ARG A 57 -7.36 8.25 -2.68
CA ARG A 57 -7.41 9.20 -1.55
C ARG A 57 -7.48 10.68 -2.00
N VAL A 58 -6.98 11.00 -3.19
CA VAL A 58 -7.12 12.36 -3.77
C VAL A 58 -8.47 12.49 -4.50
N THR A 59 -8.93 11.43 -5.14
CA THR A 59 -10.12 11.47 -6.01
C THR A 59 -11.42 11.40 -5.21
N LYS A 60 -11.50 10.58 -4.15
CA LYS A 60 -12.72 10.45 -3.32
C LYS A 60 -13.07 11.73 -2.55
N ARG A 61 -12.10 12.63 -2.32
CA ARG A 61 -12.36 13.93 -1.68
C ARG A 61 -12.93 14.98 -2.64
N ARG A 62 -12.85 14.76 -3.95
CA ARG A 62 -13.35 15.72 -4.97
C ARG A 62 -14.81 15.50 -5.38
N ILE A 63 -15.41 14.34 -5.08
CA ILE A 63 -16.76 13.99 -5.57
C ILE A 63 -17.87 14.22 -4.55
N ALA A 64 -17.54 14.54 -3.29
CA ALA A 64 -18.53 14.77 -2.24
C ALA A 64 -18.58 16.24 -1.78
N ARG A 65 -18.70 17.18 -2.72
CA ARG A 65 -19.31 18.49 -2.50
C ARG A 65 -20.04 18.92 -3.76
N LYS A 66 -21.32 18.57 -3.85
CA LYS A 66 -22.27 19.38 -4.60
C LYS A 66 -23.54 19.53 -3.75
N ALA A 67 -23.93 20.79 -3.65
CA ALA A 67 -24.96 21.39 -2.81
C ALA A 67 -26.36 20.79 -2.99
#